data_AF-A0A1Y3AM60-F1
#
_entry.id   AF-A0A1Y3AM60-F1
#
_cell.length_a   1.000
_cell.length_b   1.000
_cell.length_c   1.000
_cell.angle_alpha   90.00
_cell.angle_beta   90.00
_cell.angle_gamma   90.00
#
_symmetry.space_group_name_H-M   'P 1'
#
loop_
_entity.id
_entity.type
_entity.pdbx_description
1 polymer ?
#
loop_
_entity_poly.entity_id
_entity_poly.type
_entity_poly.pdbx_seq_one_letter_code
_entity_poly.pdbx_strand_id
1 'polypeptide(L)'
;MGQNLRGRNQRNSHNAFRRNNRQNTRGKYGNKSNKKYDNKGQNSKKRESSVNVRPEWKILEEMDFPRLSKLSLPNIGDGKDIYKAGSMEYYDKSYDRINCKVEKPLQRINRIFHKVTTTDDPIIRKLSKIEGNVYATDAIIATLMCATRSVNSWDIVVQRFKDKLFFDKRDDSDFDLLSVNESAAEPPYNEDPNSINNPRNLALEATFINHNFSQQVLKKNGEKYNFENPNPFVGEDEDVEVASVGYRYRKWNLGDGVDLVVRCEHDAVTHGSNDELQLMNIKA
;
A
#
# COMPACT_ATOMS: atom_id res chain seq x y z
N MET A 1 -93.75 56.03 4.80
CA MET A 1 -93.88 57.16 5.75
C MET A 1 -93.33 56.72 7.10
N GLY A 2 -92.55 57.57 7.77
CA GLY A 2 -91.96 57.33 9.11
C GLY A 2 -90.46 57.00 9.05
N GLN A 3 -89.57 57.98 8.85
CA GLN A 3 -88.90 58.84 9.83
C GLN A 3 -87.53 58.30 10.30
N ASN A 4 -86.48 59.04 9.90
CA ASN A 4 -85.11 58.99 10.42
C ASN A 4 -85.04 59.42 11.89
N LEU A 5 -84.06 58.90 12.65
CA LEU A 5 -83.43 59.62 13.76
C LEU A 5 -81.97 59.18 13.95
N ARG A 6 -81.12 60.22 14.03
CA ARG A 6 -79.67 60.22 14.30
C ARG A 6 -79.40 60.20 15.82
N GLY A 7 -78.24 59.69 16.20
CA GLY A 7 -77.53 59.98 17.47
C GLY A 7 -76.35 59.01 17.63
N ARG A 8 -75.08 59.32 17.35
CA ARG A 8 -74.11 60.33 17.83
C ARG A 8 -73.50 60.02 19.22
N ASN A 9 -72.26 59.51 19.16
CA ASN A 9 -71.09 59.70 20.03
C ASN A 9 -71.11 59.38 21.54
N GLN A 10 -70.16 58.51 21.95
CA GLN A 10 -69.13 58.67 23.02
C GLN A 10 -68.49 57.27 23.27
N ARG A 11 -67.19 57.02 23.43
CA ARG A 11 -66.01 57.77 23.91
C ARG A 11 -64.72 57.16 23.32
N ASN A 12 -63.73 58.02 23.14
CA ASN A 12 -62.33 57.70 22.91
C ASN A 12 -61.69 56.97 24.10
N SER A 13 -60.81 55.99 23.84
CA SER A 13 -59.57 55.83 24.60
C SER A 13 -58.48 55.18 23.74
N HIS A 14 -57.54 56.03 23.33
CA HIS A 14 -56.12 55.79 23.07
C HIS A 14 -55.65 54.35 22.82
N ASN A 15 -55.23 54.08 21.57
CA ASN A 15 -53.91 53.47 21.37
C ASN A 15 -53.30 53.90 20.02
N ALA A 16 -52.35 54.82 20.17
CA ALA A 16 -51.09 54.99 19.46
C ALA A 16 -50.79 54.04 18.25
N PHE A 17 -50.42 54.68 17.14
CA PHE A 17 -49.43 54.22 16.17
C PHE A 17 -49.64 52.82 15.55
N ARG A 18 -50.40 52.79 14.45
CA ARG A 18 -50.24 51.77 13.40
C ARG A 18 -48.90 51.97 12.67
N ARG A 19 -47.83 51.42 13.25
CA ARG A 19 -46.66 50.93 12.51
C ARG A 19 -46.60 49.44 12.83
N ASN A 20 -47.12 48.59 11.94
CA ASN A 20 -46.95 47.16 12.08
C ASN A 20 -46.68 46.50 10.73
N ASN A 21 -45.40 46.16 10.56
CA ASN A 21 -44.88 44.96 9.92
C ASN A 21 -45.61 44.45 8.67
N ARG A 22 -45.20 44.97 7.51
CA ARG A 22 -44.97 44.10 6.34
C ARG A 22 -43.63 43.39 6.55
N GLN A 23 -43.64 42.32 7.32
CA GLN A 23 -42.54 41.35 7.34
C GLN A 23 -43.09 39.98 7.72
N ASN A 24 -42.60 38.98 6.98
CA ASN A 24 -42.72 37.55 7.26
C ASN A 24 -44.09 36.91 7.10
N THR A 25 -44.40 36.51 5.86
CA THR A 25 -45.07 35.23 5.57
C THR A 25 -45.06 34.96 4.07
N ARG A 26 -43.91 34.55 3.52
CA ARG A 26 -43.83 33.85 2.24
C ARG A 26 -42.51 33.10 2.12
N GLY A 27 -42.60 31.76 2.13
CA GLY A 27 -41.57 30.90 1.56
C GLY A 27 -40.39 30.51 2.46
N LYS A 28 -40.65 29.89 3.61
CA LYS A 28 -39.70 28.93 4.21
C LYS A 28 -39.69 27.64 3.35
N TYR A 29 -39.16 27.71 2.13
CA TYR A 29 -38.62 26.53 1.46
C TYR A 29 -37.11 26.64 1.61
N GLY A 30 -36.63 26.00 2.68
CA GLY A 30 -35.25 26.07 3.10
C GLY A 30 -34.31 25.63 2.00
N ASN A 31 -33.27 26.43 1.80
CA ASN A 31 -31.97 26.05 1.26
C ASN A 31 -31.45 24.78 1.97
N LYS A 32 -31.94 23.62 1.56
CA LYS A 32 -31.51 22.28 1.99
C LYS A 32 -30.85 21.51 0.84
N SER A 33 -30.48 22.17 -0.26
CA SER A 33 -29.84 21.52 -1.41
C SER A 33 -28.31 21.69 -1.48
N ASN A 34 -27.72 22.66 -0.79
CA ASN A 34 -26.26 22.90 -0.83
C ASN A 34 -25.47 22.36 0.37
N LYS A 35 -26.12 21.67 1.33
CA LYS A 35 -25.44 21.02 2.46
C LYS A 35 -25.09 19.54 2.24
N LYS A 36 -25.27 19.01 1.02
CA LYS A 36 -24.90 17.62 0.69
C LYS A 36 -23.53 17.46 0.04
N TYR A 37 -22.87 18.56 -0.37
CA TYR A 37 -21.55 18.49 -1.00
C TYR A 37 -20.39 18.66 -0.01
N ASP A 38 -20.61 19.30 1.15
CA ASP A 38 -19.58 19.46 2.20
C ASP A 38 -19.44 18.26 3.13
N ASN A 39 -20.33 17.26 3.04
CA ASN A 39 -20.20 16.02 3.82
C ASN A 39 -19.34 14.95 3.14
N LYS A 40 -18.64 15.28 2.04
CA LYS A 40 -17.61 14.40 1.46
C LYS A 40 -16.36 14.26 2.33
N GLY A 41 -16.21 15.07 3.38
CA GLY A 41 -15.12 14.97 4.36
C GLY A 41 -15.44 14.18 5.64
N GLN A 42 -16.70 13.78 5.87
CA GLN A 42 -17.11 13.16 7.15
C GLN A 42 -17.26 11.64 7.12
N ASN A 43 -17.21 11.02 5.95
CA ASN A 43 -16.90 9.59 5.84
C ASN A 43 -15.40 9.43 5.61
N SER A 44 -14.58 9.96 6.53
CA SER A 44 -13.35 9.27 6.88
C SER A 44 -13.79 7.95 7.50
N LYS A 45 -14.21 7.00 6.64
CA LYS A 45 -14.49 5.61 7.01
C LYS A 45 -13.31 5.20 7.86
N LYS A 46 -13.54 4.90 9.15
CA LYS A 46 -12.48 4.64 10.15
C LYS A 46 -11.46 3.68 9.54
N ARG A 47 -10.33 4.23 9.09
CA ARG A 47 -9.22 3.43 8.58
C ARG A 47 -8.54 2.84 9.80
N GLU A 48 -8.27 1.55 9.75
CA GLU A 48 -7.54 0.89 10.82
C GLU A 48 -6.09 1.37 10.77
N SER A 49 -5.57 1.73 11.94
CA SER A 49 -4.16 2.07 12.09
C SER A 49 -3.35 0.78 12.08
N SER A 50 -2.23 0.76 11.37
CA SER A 50 -1.33 -0.41 11.35
C SER A 50 -0.69 -0.66 12.72
N VAL A 51 -0.69 0.36 13.58
CA VAL A 51 -0.22 0.25 14.96
C VAL A 51 -1.09 1.04 15.94
N ASN A 52 -1.21 0.50 17.14
CA ASN A 52 -1.75 1.21 18.28
C ASN A 52 -0.66 2.11 18.88
N VAL A 53 -0.75 3.41 18.60
CA VAL A 53 0.18 4.41 19.14
C VAL A 53 0.05 4.47 20.66
N ARG A 54 1.17 4.29 21.36
CA ARG A 54 1.18 4.30 22.82
C ARG A 54 1.58 5.68 23.39
N PRO A 55 1.08 6.08 24.58
CA PRO A 55 1.37 7.40 25.16
C PRO A 55 2.86 7.68 25.41
N GLU A 56 3.67 6.64 25.61
CA GLU A 56 5.11 6.76 25.84
C GLU A 56 5.93 7.05 24.57
N TRP A 57 5.32 6.99 23.38
CA TRP A 57 6.01 7.22 22.12
C TRP A 57 6.29 8.72 21.92
N LYS A 58 7.55 9.03 21.62
CA LYS A 58 7.98 10.40 21.35
C LYS A 58 7.97 10.65 19.85
N ILE A 59 7.29 11.72 19.45
CA ILE A 59 7.34 12.22 18.08
C ILE A 59 8.70 12.87 17.87
N LEU A 60 9.48 12.36 16.91
CA LEU A 60 10.79 12.91 16.55
C LEU A 60 10.66 13.92 15.42
N GLU A 61 9.92 13.57 14.38
CA GLU A 61 9.71 14.41 13.19
C GLU A 61 8.37 14.09 12.55
N GLU A 62 7.76 15.10 11.93
CA GLU A 62 6.56 14.98 11.11
C GLU A 62 6.80 15.59 9.72
N MET A 63 6.42 14.85 8.69
CA MET A 63 6.49 15.28 7.29
C MET A 63 5.17 14.98 6.61
N ASP A 64 4.63 15.97 5.89
CA ASP A 64 3.45 15.81 5.06
C ASP A 64 3.82 15.40 3.63
N PHE A 65 2.84 14.88 2.88
CA PHE A 65 3.07 14.45 1.50
C PHE A 65 3.57 15.57 0.58
N PRO A 66 3.06 16.82 0.65
CA PRO A 66 3.60 17.92 -0.16
C PRO A 66 5.08 18.22 0.08
N ARG A 67 5.60 18.07 1.31
CA ARG A 67 7.04 18.19 1.59
C ARG A 67 7.81 17.01 1.02
N LEU A 68 7.35 15.78 1.24
CA LEU A 68 7.99 14.57 0.72
C LEU A 68 8.10 14.57 -0.81
N SER A 69 7.06 14.99 -1.54
CA SER A 69 7.06 15.04 -3.01
C SER A 69 8.05 16.04 -3.61
N LYS A 70 8.59 16.97 -2.82
CA LYS A 70 9.60 17.95 -3.26
C LYS A 70 11.03 17.49 -3.02
N LEU A 71 11.23 16.41 -2.26
CA LEU A 71 12.55 15.86 -2.02
C LEU A 71 13.10 15.26 -3.31
N SER A 72 14.40 15.48 -3.55
CA SER A 72 15.09 14.94 -4.71
C SER A 72 16.54 14.66 -4.34
N LEU A 73 17.01 13.48 -4.73
CA LEU A 73 18.40 13.07 -4.62
C LEU A 73 18.89 12.66 -6.01
N PRO A 74 19.44 13.60 -6.81
CA PRO A 74 19.93 13.30 -8.15
C PRO A 74 21.27 12.56 -8.11
N ASN A 75 21.68 12.01 -9.26
CA ASN A 75 23.00 11.41 -9.49
C ASN A 75 23.31 10.11 -8.70
N ILE A 76 22.27 9.35 -8.33
CA ILE A 76 22.47 8.01 -7.77
C ILE A 76 22.88 7.06 -8.91
N GLY A 77 24.03 6.41 -8.76
CA GLY A 77 24.50 5.41 -9.73
C GLY A 77 23.77 4.07 -9.62
N ASP A 78 24.04 3.17 -10.57
CA ASP A 78 23.47 1.82 -10.55
C ASP A 78 23.97 1.00 -9.35
N GLY A 79 23.05 0.18 -8.82
CA GLY A 79 23.36 -0.69 -7.69
C GLY A 79 24.36 -1.77 -8.08
N LYS A 80 25.42 -1.92 -7.28
CA LYS A 80 26.44 -2.95 -7.48
C LYS A 80 26.02 -4.24 -6.80
N ASP A 81 26.02 -5.34 -7.53
CA ASP A 81 25.75 -6.67 -6.97
C ASP A 81 26.90 -7.10 -6.07
N ILE A 82 26.59 -7.41 -4.82
CA ILE A 82 27.56 -7.87 -3.81
C ILE A 82 27.37 -9.36 -3.48
N TYR A 83 26.14 -9.88 -3.61
CA TYR A 83 25.84 -11.28 -3.39
C TYR A 83 24.61 -11.69 -4.21
N LYS A 84 24.64 -12.88 -4.80
CA LYS A 84 23.53 -13.43 -5.60
C LYS A 84 23.23 -14.85 -5.14
N ALA A 85 21.97 -15.13 -4.84
CA ALA A 85 21.56 -16.37 -4.21
C ALA A 85 20.19 -16.84 -4.71
N GLY A 86 19.93 -18.14 -4.67
CA GLY A 86 18.64 -18.73 -5.05
C GLY A 86 18.58 -19.23 -6.48
N SER A 87 17.40 -19.72 -6.87
CA SER A 87 17.16 -20.35 -8.16
C SER A 87 15.82 -19.92 -8.74
N MET A 88 15.83 -19.69 -10.04
CA MET A 88 14.68 -19.18 -10.79
C MET A 88 14.31 -20.14 -11.90
N GLU A 89 13.02 -20.34 -12.10
CA GLU A 89 12.46 -21.08 -13.23
C GLU A 89 12.29 -20.17 -14.45
N TYR A 90 12.29 -20.78 -15.63
CA TYR A 90 12.05 -20.05 -16.87
C TYR A 90 10.57 -19.74 -17.06
N TYR A 91 10.31 -18.52 -17.52
CA TYR A 91 8.99 -18.09 -17.95
C TYR A 91 8.48 -18.92 -19.13
N ASP A 92 7.21 -19.32 -19.06
CA ASP A 92 6.53 -19.94 -20.18
C ASP A 92 5.86 -18.89 -21.07
N LYS A 93 6.54 -18.52 -22.16
CA LYS A 93 6.02 -17.62 -23.21
C LYS A 93 4.69 -18.06 -23.83
N SER A 94 4.23 -19.30 -23.57
CA SER A 94 2.88 -19.71 -23.99
C SER A 94 1.78 -18.86 -23.33
N TYR A 95 2.05 -18.30 -22.13
CA TYR A 95 1.13 -17.44 -21.40
C TYR A 95 0.93 -16.06 -22.05
N ASP A 96 1.86 -15.58 -22.87
CA ASP A 96 1.72 -14.31 -23.62
C ASP A 96 0.56 -14.34 -24.63
N ARG A 97 0.10 -15.55 -25.02
CA ARG A 97 -1.00 -15.74 -25.97
C ARG A 97 -2.39 -15.77 -25.31
N ILE A 98 -2.45 -15.80 -23.98
CA ILE A 98 -3.70 -15.80 -23.23
C ILE A 98 -4.40 -14.45 -23.41
N ASN A 99 -5.72 -14.50 -23.61
CA ASN A 99 -6.54 -13.31 -23.78
C ASN A 99 -7.96 -13.58 -23.26
N CYS A 100 -8.82 -12.56 -23.23
CA CYS A 100 -10.18 -12.69 -22.67
C CYS A 100 -11.07 -13.72 -23.39
N LYS A 101 -10.73 -14.18 -24.60
CA LYS A 101 -11.46 -15.24 -25.32
C LYS A 101 -10.87 -16.63 -25.08
N VAL A 102 -9.58 -16.70 -24.74
CA VAL A 102 -8.84 -17.93 -24.48
C VAL A 102 -8.21 -17.79 -23.11
N GLU A 103 -9.05 -17.93 -22.08
CA GLU A 103 -8.63 -17.85 -20.69
C GLU A 103 -7.99 -19.16 -20.22
N LYS A 104 -7.17 -19.07 -19.17
CA LYS A 104 -6.59 -20.22 -18.49
C LYS A 104 -6.95 -20.15 -17.01
N PRO A 105 -7.60 -21.17 -16.44
CA PRO A 105 -7.93 -21.18 -15.01
C PRO A 105 -6.67 -21.06 -14.14
N LEU A 106 -6.76 -20.24 -13.09
CA LEU A 106 -5.72 -20.14 -12.07
C LEU A 106 -5.73 -21.41 -11.22
N GLN A 107 -4.55 -22.03 -11.06
CA GLN A 107 -4.32 -23.23 -10.29
C GLN A 107 -3.73 -22.85 -8.94
N ARG A 108 -4.16 -23.54 -7.89
CA ARG A 108 -3.52 -23.45 -6.58
C ARG A 108 -2.16 -24.16 -6.63
N ILE A 109 -1.10 -23.44 -6.29
CA ILE A 109 0.26 -23.96 -6.26
C ILE A 109 0.76 -23.90 -4.83
N ASN A 110 1.19 -25.06 -4.31
CA ASN A 110 1.69 -25.15 -2.95
C ASN A 110 3.22 -25.04 -2.95
N ARG A 111 3.72 -23.80 -2.86
CA ARG A 111 5.14 -23.50 -2.72
C ARG A 111 5.37 -22.59 -1.53
N ILE A 112 6.54 -22.70 -0.91
CA ILE A 112 6.91 -21.86 0.22
C ILE A 112 7.43 -20.51 -0.26
N PHE A 113 6.79 -19.43 0.18
CA PHE A 113 7.21 -18.05 -0.02
C PHE A 113 7.83 -17.50 1.25
N HIS A 114 9.12 -17.17 1.19
CA HIS A 114 9.86 -16.65 2.33
C HIS A 114 9.65 -15.14 2.45
N LYS A 115 9.01 -14.69 3.53
CA LYS A 115 8.75 -13.28 3.82
C LYS A 115 9.71 -12.71 4.88
N VAL A 116 10.97 -13.13 4.85
CA VAL A 116 11.98 -12.84 5.89
C VAL A 116 12.31 -11.35 5.96
N THR A 117 12.27 -10.77 7.17
CA THR A 117 12.66 -9.37 7.43
C THR A 117 14.19 -9.17 7.38
N THR A 118 14.63 -7.93 7.44
CA THR A 118 16.04 -7.54 7.28
C THR A 118 16.95 -8.13 8.36
N THR A 119 16.56 -8.10 9.65
CA THR A 119 17.40 -8.61 10.75
C THR A 119 17.52 -10.13 10.78
N ASP A 120 16.50 -10.84 10.33
CA ASP A 120 16.48 -12.30 10.34
C ASP A 120 17.27 -12.90 9.17
N ASP A 121 17.52 -12.11 8.14
CA ASP A 121 18.30 -12.49 6.98
C ASP A 121 19.76 -12.83 7.37
N PRO A 122 20.23 -14.08 7.15
CA PRO A 122 21.59 -14.48 7.50
C PRO A 122 22.65 -13.84 6.62
N ILE A 123 22.33 -13.48 5.38
CA ILE A 123 23.25 -12.84 4.45
C ILE A 123 23.40 -11.37 4.82
N ILE A 124 22.30 -10.65 5.11
CA ILE A 124 22.39 -9.27 5.62
C ILE A 124 23.18 -9.22 6.91
N ARG A 125 22.97 -10.16 7.85
CA ARG A 125 23.78 -10.24 9.07
C ARG A 125 25.27 -10.43 8.80
N LYS A 126 25.65 -11.24 7.80
CA LYS A 126 27.05 -11.40 7.38
C LYS A 126 27.60 -10.12 6.72
N LEU A 127 26.88 -9.57 5.76
CA LEU A 127 27.24 -8.32 5.06
C LEU A 127 27.37 -7.16 6.04
N SER A 128 26.54 -7.13 7.07
CA SER A 128 26.58 -6.10 8.11
C SER A 128 27.89 -6.05 8.88
N LYS A 129 28.72 -7.11 8.85
CA LYS A 129 30.04 -7.10 9.49
C LYS A 129 31.14 -6.57 8.57
N ILE A 130 30.88 -6.54 7.26
CA ILE A 130 31.87 -6.28 6.21
C ILE A 130 31.67 -4.88 5.62
N GLU A 131 30.47 -4.55 5.17
CA GLU A 131 30.20 -3.30 4.48
C GLU A 131 28.74 -2.82 4.58
N GLY A 132 28.54 -1.53 4.27
CA GLY A 132 27.24 -0.85 4.38
C GLY A 132 27.01 -0.22 5.75
N ASN A 133 26.03 0.68 5.80
CA ASN A 133 25.52 1.22 7.05
C ASN A 133 24.00 1.25 7.12
N VAL A 134 23.30 1.12 5.98
CA VAL A 134 21.85 1.00 5.95
C VAL A 134 21.47 -0.32 5.29
N TYR A 135 20.58 -1.09 5.93
CA TYR A 135 20.12 -2.39 5.44
C TYR A 135 18.61 -2.43 5.37
N ALA A 136 18.08 -2.95 4.26
CA ALA A 136 16.64 -3.11 4.04
C ALA A 136 16.35 -4.23 3.02
N THR A 137 15.07 -4.56 2.87
CA THR A 137 14.54 -5.34 1.73
C THR A 137 13.90 -4.42 0.70
N ASP A 138 13.78 -4.89 -0.53
CA ASP A 138 13.10 -4.17 -1.61
C ASP A 138 11.64 -3.82 -1.28
N ALA A 139 10.88 -4.69 -0.63
CA ALA A 139 9.51 -4.40 -0.19
C ALA A 139 9.46 -3.16 0.74
N ILE A 140 10.39 -3.08 1.69
CA ILE A 140 10.49 -1.96 2.64
C ILE A 140 10.89 -0.66 1.90
N ILE A 141 11.90 -0.75 1.04
CA ILE A 141 12.36 0.41 0.25
C ILE A 141 11.28 0.88 -0.73
N ALA A 142 10.55 -0.03 -1.38
CA ALA A 142 9.44 0.30 -2.27
C ALA A 142 8.33 1.06 -1.54
N THR A 143 7.97 0.63 -0.32
CA THR A 143 7.01 1.33 0.53
C THR A 143 7.49 2.74 0.89
N LEU A 144 8.76 2.91 1.26
CA LEU A 144 9.34 4.23 1.56
C LEU A 144 9.37 5.14 0.33
N MET A 145 9.82 4.63 -0.82
CA MET A 145 9.90 5.39 -2.08
C MET A 145 8.52 5.78 -2.62
N CYS A 146 7.50 4.96 -2.39
CA CYS A 146 6.13 5.21 -2.84
C CYS A 146 5.20 5.78 -1.76
N ALA A 147 5.74 6.21 -0.61
CA ALA A 147 4.97 6.67 0.55
C ALA A 147 3.91 7.74 0.21
N THR A 148 4.20 8.64 -0.73
CA THR A 148 3.29 9.75 -1.12
C THR A 148 2.02 9.29 -1.84
N ARG A 149 1.93 8.01 -2.23
CA ARG A 149 0.76 7.41 -2.89
C ARG A 149 -0.12 6.63 -1.92
N SER A 150 0.37 6.40 -0.71
CA SER A 150 -0.31 5.56 0.28
C SER A 150 -1.52 6.27 0.88
N VAL A 151 -2.59 5.49 1.06
CA VAL A 151 -3.86 5.92 1.66
C VAL A 151 -4.15 5.11 2.93
N ASN A 152 -3.79 3.82 2.93
CA ASN A 152 -3.86 2.92 4.07
C ASN A 152 -2.67 3.14 5.01
N SER A 153 -2.86 2.84 6.30
CA SER A 153 -1.77 2.92 7.28
C SER A 153 -0.78 1.79 7.06
N TRP A 154 0.50 2.10 7.15
CA TRP A 154 1.60 1.14 7.21
C TRP A 154 2.64 1.66 8.19
N ASP A 155 3.52 0.78 8.66
CA ASP A 155 4.63 1.14 9.53
C ASP A 155 5.87 0.29 9.22
N ILE A 156 7.03 0.84 9.56
CA ILE A 156 8.34 0.22 9.39
C ILE A 156 9.10 0.44 10.70
N VAL A 157 9.74 -0.61 11.21
CA VAL A 157 10.57 -0.56 12.42
C VAL A 157 11.99 -0.23 12.00
N VAL A 158 12.58 0.83 12.57
CA VAL A 158 13.99 1.17 12.32
C VAL A 158 14.80 0.87 13.57
N GLN A 159 15.74 -0.07 13.45
CA GLN A 159 16.65 -0.44 14.52
C GLN A 159 18.02 0.18 14.26
N ARG A 160 18.49 1.00 15.20
CA ARG A 160 19.83 1.57 15.15
C ARG A 160 20.78 0.82 16.09
N PHE A 161 21.83 0.23 15.52
CA PHE A 161 22.92 -0.38 16.27
C PHE A 161 24.24 0.32 15.91
N LYS A 162 24.78 1.11 16.83
CA LYS A 162 25.95 1.98 16.60
C LYS A 162 25.69 2.92 15.39
N ASP A 163 26.50 2.81 14.35
CA ASP A 163 26.41 3.58 13.10
C ASP A 163 25.67 2.82 11.99
N LYS A 164 24.91 1.77 12.34
CA LYS A 164 24.14 0.96 11.39
C LYS A 164 22.65 1.08 11.62
N LEU A 165 21.89 1.15 10.54
CA LEU A 165 20.44 1.22 10.50
C LEU A 165 19.90 -0.03 9.80
N PHE A 166 18.95 -0.70 10.45
CA PHE A 166 18.21 -1.82 9.89
C PHE A 166 16.74 -1.42 9.81
N PHE A 167 16.18 -1.51 8.61
CA PHE A 167 14.76 -1.27 8.39
C PHE A 167 14.06 -2.63 8.34
N ASP A 168 13.16 -2.87 9.27
CA ASP A 168 12.38 -4.10 9.42
C ASP A 168 10.88 -3.83 9.26
N LYS A 169 10.16 -4.89 8.90
CA LYS A 169 8.70 -4.96 9.02
C LYS A 169 8.35 -5.82 10.24
N ARG A 170 7.13 -5.66 10.77
CA ARG A 170 6.65 -6.54 11.85
C ARG A 170 6.09 -7.83 11.27
N ASP A 171 6.42 -8.96 11.90
CA ASP A 171 5.97 -10.28 11.43
C ASP A 171 4.45 -10.48 11.56
N ASP A 172 3.81 -9.78 12.50
CA ASP A 172 2.36 -9.84 12.76
C ASP A 172 1.55 -8.80 11.96
N SER A 173 2.22 -8.04 11.08
CA SER A 173 1.56 -7.01 10.27
C SER A 173 1.07 -7.53 8.93
N ASP A 174 0.03 -6.87 8.41
CA ASP A 174 -0.48 -7.11 7.05
C ASP A 174 0.42 -6.42 5.97
N PHE A 175 1.69 -6.13 6.27
CA PHE A 175 2.61 -5.38 5.39
C PHE A 175 2.83 -6.06 4.03
N ASP A 176 2.84 -7.39 4.00
CA ASP A 176 3.02 -8.16 2.77
C ASP A 176 1.70 -8.48 2.05
N LEU A 177 0.57 -7.93 2.50
CA LEU A 177 -0.71 -8.07 1.81
C LEU A 177 -0.82 -6.98 0.74
N LEU A 178 -1.28 -7.37 -0.44
CA LEU A 178 -1.54 -6.45 -1.54
C LEU A 178 -2.87 -5.73 -1.32
N SER A 179 -2.86 -4.40 -1.33
CA SER A 179 -4.08 -3.61 -1.21
C SER A 179 -4.89 -3.64 -2.51
N VAL A 180 -6.22 -3.62 -2.40
CA VAL A 180 -7.14 -3.64 -3.55
C VAL A 180 -7.98 -2.37 -3.54
N ASN A 181 -7.98 -1.63 -4.66
CA ASN A 181 -8.71 -0.37 -4.83
C ASN A 181 -8.41 0.70 -3.76
N GLU A 182 -7.20 0.71 -3.21
CA GLU A 182 -6.78 1.64 -2.14
C GLU A 182 -6.95 3.11 -2.51
N SER A 183 -6.52 3.50 -3.71
CA SER A 183 -6.57 4.89 -4.20
C SER A 183 -7.82 5.20 -5.02
N ALA A 184 -8.85 4.35 -4.96
CA ALA A 184 -10.11 4.62 -5.65
C ALA A 184 -10.83 5.83 -5.02
N ALA A 185 -11.68 6.50 -5.80
CA ALA A 185 -12.50 7.61 -5.30
C ALA A 185 -13.37 7.18 -4.10
N GLU A 186 -13.83 5.94 -4.14
CA GLU A 186 -14.51 5.27 -3.03
C GLU A 186 -13.81 3.92 -2.77
N PRO A 187 -12.88 3.86 -1.80
CA PRO A 187 -12.22 2.62 -1.44
C PRO A 187 -13.22 1.60 -0.87
N PRO A 188 -12.95 0.29 -1.05
CA PRO A 188 -13.78 -0.76 -0.49
C PRO A 188 -13.97 -0.55 1.01
N TYR A 189 -15.21 -0.71 1.47
CA TYR A 189 -15.55 -0.64 2.88
C TYR A 189 -16.75 -1.52 3.12
N ASN A 190 -16.60 -2.46 4.04
CA ASN A 190 -17.68 -3.32 4.48
C ASN A 190 -17.58 -3.51 5.99
N GLU A 191 -18.68 -3.27 6.70
CA GLU A 191 -18.74 -3.46 8.15
C GLU A 191 -18.73 -4.93 8.54
N ASP A 192 -19.21 -5.82 7.66
CA ASP A 192 -19.17 -7.26 7.89
C ASP A 192 -17.77 -7.81 7.58
N PRO A 193 -17.03 -8.31 8.60
CA PRO A 193 -15.71 -8.90 8.39
C PRO A 193 -15.75 -10.19 7.57
N ASN A 194 -16.90 -10.87 7.52
CA ASN A 194 -17.07 -12.12 6.78
C ASN A 194 -17.44 -11.88 5.32
N SER A 195 -17.68 -10.63 4.92
CA SER A 195 -17.96 -10.32 3.53
C SER A 195 -16.74 -10.61 2.65
N ILE A 196 -16.97 -11.26 1.52
CA ILE A 196 -15.94 -11.46 0.49
C ILE A 196 -15.34 -10.13 0.00
N ASN A 197 -16.10 -9.03 0.08
CA ASN A 197 -15.68 -7.69 -0.35
C ASN A 197 -15.12 -6.85 0.80
N ASN A 198 -14.84 -7.46 1.96
CA ASN A 198 -14.12 -6.78 3.02
C ASN A 198 -12.67 -6.48 2.57
N PRO A 199 -12.10 -5.29 2.84
CA PRO A 199 -10.74 -4.93 2.41
C PRO A 199 -9.67 -5.96 2.79
N ARG A 200 -9.77 -6.56 3.98
CA ARG A 200 -8.83 -7.59 4.45
C ARG A 200 -8.95 -8.87 3.63
N ASN A 201 -10.17 -9.32 3.35
CA ASN A 201 -10.41 -10.54 2.56
C ASN A 201 -9.98 -10.36 1.10
N LEU A 202 -10.24 -9.19 0.51
CA LEU A 202 -9.75 -8.84 -0.83
C LEU A 202 -8.22 -8.82 -0.88
N ALA A 203 -7.56 -8.28 0.15
CA ALA A 203 -6.10 -8.26 0.22
C ALA A 203 -5.50 -9.67 0.35
N LEU A 204 -6.12 -10.54 1.15
CA LEU A 204 -5.74 -11.96 1.26
C LEU A 204 -5.91 -12.68 -0.09
N GLU A 205 -7.05 -12.46 -0.76
CA GLU A 205 -7.33 -13.03 -2.08
C GLU A 205 -6.32 -12.55 -3.13
N ALA A 206 -6.09 -11.24 -3.23
CA ALA A 206 -5.14 -10.66 -4.18
C ALA A 206 -3.71 -11.19 -3.96
N THR A 207 -3.28 -11.28 -2.70
CA THR A 207 -1.97 -11.84 -2.35
C THR A 207 -1.88 -13.32 -2.73
N PHE A 208 -2.95 -14.08 -2.49
CA PHE A 208 -3.02 -15.49 -2.89
C PHE A 208 -3.00 -15.67 -4.41
N ILE A 209 -3.72 -14.84 -5.15
CA ILE A 209 -3.70 -14.82 -6.62
C ILE A 209 -2.29 -14.52 -7.12
N ASN A 210 -1.63 -13.48 -6.58
CA ASN A 210 -0.28 -13.09 -6.95
C ASN A 210 0.74 -14.21 -6.70
N HIS A 211 0.68 -14.87 -5.53
CA HIS A 211 1.52 -16.02 -5.24
C HIS A 211 1.31 -17.16 -6.26
N ASN A 212 0.06 -17.56 -6.51
CA ASN A 212 -0.22 -18.63 -7.47
C ASN A 212 0.19 -18.27 -8.89
N PHE A 213 -0.15 -17.06 -9.35
CA PHE A 213 0.16 -16.61 -10.71
C PHE A 213 1.67 -16.58 -10.96
N SER A 214 2.43 -16.05 -10.00
CA SER A 214 3.91 -15.97 -10.11
C SER A 214 4.56 -17.32 -10.39
N GLN A 215 3.98 -18.43 -9.91
CA GLN A 215 4.51 -19.78 -10.10
C GLN A 215 3.81 -20.54 -11.23
N GLN A 216 2.57 -20.17 -11.59
CA GLN A 216 1.80 -20.85 -12.62
C GLN A 216 2.36 -20.59 -14.02
N VAL A 217 2.85 -19.38 -14.25
CA VAL A 217 3.38 -18.94 -15.55
C VAL A 217 4.81 -19.44 -15.83
N LEU A 218 5.35 -20.29 -14.95
CA LEU A 218 6.69 -20.83 -15.04
C LEU A 218 6.69 -22.28 -15.54
N LYS A 219 7.81 -22.70 -16.10
CA LYS A 219 8.05 -24.09 -16.52
C LYS A 219 8.44 -24.96 -15.32
N LYS A 220 7.44 -25.49 -14.62
CA LYS A 220 7.58 -26.21 -13.33
C LYS A 220 8.51 -27.44 -13.31
N ASN A 221 8.76 -28.06 -14.46
CA ASN A 221 9.61 -29.26 -14.61
C ASN A 221 10.75 -29.05 -15.61
N GLY A 222 11.14 -27.79 -15.84
CA GLY A 222 12.24 -27.43 -16.73
C GLY A 222 13.58 -27.30 -16.01
N GLU A 223 14.61 -26.99 -16.78
CA GLU A 223 15.87 -26.49 -16.25
C GLU A 223 15.62 -25.22 -15.43
N LYS A 224 16.36 -25.04 -14.33
CA LYS A 224 16.32 -23.82 -13.51
C LYS A 224 17.60 -23.04 -13.72
N TYR A 225 17.48 -21.72 -13.72
CA TYR A 225 18.64 -20.83 -13.66
C TYR A 225 19.06 -20.66 -12.20
N ASN A 226 20.26 -21.11 -11.87
CA ASN A 226 20.80 -21.00 -10.52
C ASN A 226 21.77 -19.82 -10.44
N PHE A 227 21.65 -19.02 -9.37
CA PHE A 227 22.70 -18.09 -9.02
C PHE A 227 23.91 -18.82 -8.42
N GLU A 228 24.97 -18.05 -8.16
CA GLU A 228 26.24 -18.54 -7.61
C GLU A 228 26.09 -19.21 -6.23
N ASN A 229 25.06 -18.83 -5.46
CA ASN A 229 24.81 -19.37 -4.13
C ASN A 229 23.38 -19.95 -4.02
N PRO A 230 23.15 -20.94 -3.13
CA PRO A 230 21.82 -21.49 -2.90
C PRO A 230 20.90 -20.48 -2.18
N ASN A 231 19.61 -20.81 -2.09
CA ASN A 231 18.66 -20.00 -1.33
C ASN A 231 19.06 -19.97 0.16
N PRO A 232 19.30 -18.79 0.76
CA PRO A 232 19.81 -18.68 2.13
C PRO A 232 18.77 -19.01 3.22
N PHE A 233 17.52 -19.27 2.85
CA PHE A 233 16.41 -19.51 3.78
C PHE A 233 15.98 -20.98 3.85
N VAL A 234 16.66 -21.87 3.11
CA VAL A 234 16.33 -23.29 3.04
C VAL A 234 17.49 -24.10 3.61
N GLY A 235 17.20 -25.06 4.48
CA GLY A 235 18.19 -26.02 4.97
C GLY A 235 18.53 -27.08 3.92
N GLU A 236 19.74 -27.65 3.98
CA GLU A 236 20.16 -28.72 3.05
C GLU A 236 19.32 -30.00 3.14
N ASP A 237 18.63 -30.22 4.27
CA ASP A 237 17.85 -31.43 4.58
C ASP A 237 16.32 -31.25 4.41
N GLU A 238 15.88 -30.13 3.84
CA GLU A 238 14.46 -29.84 3.66
C GLU A 238 14.01 -30.20 2.23
N ASP A 239 13.27 -31.31 2.08
CA ASP A 239 12.49 -31.68 0.88
C ASP A 239 11.28 -30.72 0.72
N VAL A 240 11.56 -29.43 0.65
CA VAL A 240 10.57 -28.36 0.63
C VAL A 240 10.55 -27.73 -0.75
N GLU A 241 9.39 -27.76 -1.41
CA GLU A 241 9.19 -27.05 -2.67
C GLU A 241 9.09 -25.54 -2.42
N VAL A 242 10.22 -24.85 -2.62
CA VAL A 242 10.28 -23.39 -2.54
C VAL A 242 9.80 -22.72 -3.83
N ALA A 243 9.25 -21.51 -3.68
CA ALA A 243 8.94 -20.64 -4.80
C ALA A 243 10.20 -20.36 -5.64
N SER A 244 10.01 -20.21 -6.95
CA SER A 244 11.04 -19.69 -7.86
C SER A 244 11.37 -18.27 -7.43
N VAL A 245 12.59 -18.04 -6.97
CA VAL A 245 13.04 -16.72 -6.52
C VAL A 245 14.57 -16.64 -6.51
N GLY A 246 15.09 -15.57 -7.08
CA GLY A 246 16.49 -15.19 -7.03
C GLY A 246 16.69 -13.91 -6.22
N TYR A 247 17.55 -13.96 -5.21
CA TYR A 247 17.90 -12.83 -4.36
C TYR A 247 19.21 -12.19 -4.84
N ARG A 248 19.17 -10.88 -5.06
CA ARG A 248 20.35 -10.05 -5.35
C ARG A 248 20.52 -9.03 -4.24
N TYR A 249 21.61 -9.13 -3.50
CA TYR A 249 22.02 -8.13 -2.54
C TYR A 249 22.80 -7.09 -3.31
N ARG A 250 22.31 -5.86 -3.28
CA ARG A 250 22.84 -4.76 -4.08
C ARG A 250 23.18 -3.59 -3.18
N LYS A 251 24.28 -2.93 -3.52
CA LYS A 251 24.79 -1.77 -2.79
C LYS A 251 24.66 -0.50 -3.61
N TRP A 252 24.15 0.55 -2.99
CA TRP A 252 24.09 1.92 -3.51
C TRP A 252 24.81 2.86 -2.58
N ASN A 253 25.55 3.81 -3.14
CA ASN A 253 26.06 4.95 -2.41
C ASN A 253 25.07 6.11 -2.63
N LEU A 254 24.49 6.63 -1.55
CA LEU A 254 23.48 7.68 -1.59
C LEU A 254 24.06 9.07 -1.30
N GLY A 255 25.38 9.20 -1.19
CA GLY A 255 26.03 10.42 -0.71
C GLY A 255 26.06 10.52 0.81
N ASP A 256 26.72 11.55 1.34
CA ASP A 256 26.80 11.87 2.79
C ASP A 256 27.22 10.69 3.69
N GLY A 257 28.05 9.79 3.14
CA GLY A 257 28.51 8.60 3.85
C GLY A 257 27.46 7.51 4.02
N VAL A 258 26.32 7.57 3.31
CA VAL A 258 25.26 6.55 3.35
C VAL A 258 25.49 5.49 2.26
N ASP A 259 25.79 4.27 2.70
CA ASP A 259 25.92 3.07 1.89
C ASP A 259 24.72 2.14 2.18
N LEU A 260 23.74 2.19 1.27
CA LEU A 260 22.52 1.38 1.33
C LEU A 260 22.76 0.00 0.72
N VAL A 261 22.45 -1.04 1.48
CA VAL A 261 22.40 -2.43 1.03
C VAL A 261 20.95 -2.90 1.04
N VAL A 262 20.46 -3.33 -0.13
CA VAL A 262 19.09 -3.84 -0.29
C VAL A 262 19.13 -5.27 -0.79
N ARG A 263 18.33 -6.15 -0.18
CA ARG A 263 17.98 -7.44 -0.78
C ARG A 263 16.86 -7.22 -1.80
N CYS A 264 17.18 -7.39 -3.08
CA CYS A 264 16.23 -7.36 -4.19
C CYS A 264 15.85 -8.78 -4.62
N GLU A 265 14.64 -8.94 -5.12
CA GLU A 265 14.16 -10.22 -5.66
C GLU A 265 13.86 -10.18 -7.16
N HIS A 266 14.01 -11.35 -7.78
CA HIS A 266 13.56 -11.67 -9.13
C HIS A 266 12.79 -12.99 -9.10
N ASP A 267 11.65 -13.06 -9.78
CA ASP A 267 10.73 -14.19 -9.70
C ASP A 267 11.07 -15.28 -10.76
N ALA A 268 11.63 -14.88 -11.90
CA ALA A 268 11.87 -15.77 -13.04
C ALA A 268 12.95 -15.27 -14.00
N VAL A 269 13.29 -16.12 -14.97
CA VAL A 269 14.17 -15.78 -16.10
C VAL A 269 13.47 -16.03 -17.44
N THR A 270 13.87 -15.29 -18.48
CA THR A 270 13.41 -15.51 -19.86
C THR A 270 14.54 -15.22 -20.85
N HIS A 271 14.43 -15.73 -22.06
CA HIS A 271 15.36 -15.41 -23.15
C HIS A 271 14.80 -14.27 -24.01
N GLY A 272 15.61 -13.24 -24.23
CA GLY A 272 15.30 -12.13 -25.14
C GLY A 272 15.42 -12.51 -26.62
N SER A 273 15.33 -11.50 -27.49
CA SER A 273 15.38 -11.67 -28.95
C SER A 273 16.72 -12.21 -29.49
N ASN A 274 17.81 -12.04 -28.74
CA ASN A 274 19.16 -12.52 -29.08
C ASN A 274 19.60 -13.69 -28.20
N ASP A 275 18.65 -14.42 -27.59
CA ASP A 275 18.90 -15.48 -26.61
C ASP A 275 19.58 -15.01 -25.30
N GLU A 276 19.73 -13.68 -25.13
CA GLU A 276 20.22 -13.07 -23.90
C GLU A 276 19.26 -13.35 -22.73
N LEU A 277 19.83 -13.77 -21.60
CA LEU A 277 19.08 -14.07 -20.40
C LEU A 277 18.61 -12.77 -19.73
N GLN A 278 17.31 -12.67 -19.48
CA GLN A 278 16.67 -11.54 -18.83
C GLN A 278 16.03 -11.99 -17.53
N LEU A 279 16.29 -11.24 -16.45
CA LEU A 279 15.64 -11.41 -15.16
C LEU A 279 14.27 -10.73 -15.19
N MET A 280 13.28 -11.34 -14.55
CA MET A 280 11.89 -10.87 -14.60
C MET A 280 11.23 -10.91 -13.23
N ASN A 281 10.41 -9.90 -12.96
CA ASN A 281 9.53 -9.85 -11.79
C ASN A 281 8.09 -10.03 -12.27
N ILE A 282 7.35 -10.95 -11.64
CA ILE A 282 6.01 -11.35 -12.03
C ILE A 282 5.05 -10.96 -10.93
N LYS A 283 4.13 -10.04 -11.23
CA LYS A 283 3.08 -9.61 -10.30
C LYS A 283 1.72 -9.69 -11.00
N ALA A 284 0.64 -9.95 -10.25
CA ALA A 284 -0.74 -10.05 -10.74
C ALA A 284 -1.67 -9.09 -9.99
#